data_AF-A0A3Q0REF7-F1
#
_entry.id   AF-A0A3Q0REF7-F1
#
_cell.length_a   1.000
_cell.length_b   1.000
_cell.length_c   1.000
_cell.angle_alpha   90.00
_cell.angle_beta   90.00
_cell.angle_gamma   90.00
#
_symmetry.space_group_name_H-M   'P 1'
#
loop_
_entity.id
_entity.type
_entity.pdbx_description
1 polymer ?
#
loop_
_entity_poly.entity_id
_entity_poly.type
_entity_poly.pdbx_seq_one_letter_code
_entity_poly.pdbx_strand_id
1 'polypeptide(L)'
;MQLYGALILCVTLSAACALKCYTCTAADPKSCTDTTTCPVIFNRCFDLVTKGCQTSVLCVGAVSCCEGDLCNGTIPTGPSAILLLVSSAILKLLF
;
A
#
# COMPACT_ATOMS: atom_id res chain seq x y z
N MET A 1 -29.10 3.32 -20.80
CA MET A 1 -28.92 1.96 -20.23
C MET A 1 -27.47 1.52 -20.11
N GLN A 2 -26.59 1.79 -21.09
CA GLN A 2 -25.18 1.37 -21.03
C GLN A 2 -24.36 2.07 -19.92
N LEU A 3 -24.61 3.36 -19.67
CA LEU A 3 -23.95 4.11 -18.58
C LEU A 3 -24.25 3.54 -17.19
N TYR A 4 -25.49 3.12 -16.93
CA TYR A 4 -25.88 2.50 -15.65
C TYR A 4 -25.18 1.16 -15.44
N GLY A 5 -25.05 0.33 -16.49
CA GLY A 5 -24.31 -0.93 -16.42
C GLY A 5 -22.82 -0.73 -16.12
N ALA A 6 -22.19 0.26 -16.78
CA ALA A 6 -20.80 0.62 -16.49
C ALA A 6 -20.62 1.18 -15.07
N LEU A 7 -21.56 1.99 -14.58
CA LEU A 7 -21.53 2.52 -13.22
C LEU A 7 -21.64 1.41 -12.17
N ILE A 8 -22.53 0.43 -12.38
CA ILE A 8 -22.69 -0.74 -11.50
C ILE A 8 -21.43 -1.61 -11.52
N LEU A 9 -20.82 -1.83 -12.68
CA LEU A 9 -19.53 -2.53 -12.80
C LEU A 9 -18.40 -1.80 -12.06
N CYS A 10 -18.29 -0.48 -12.19
CA CYS A 10 -17.30 0.31 -11.45
C CYS A 10 -17.53 0.26 -9.94
N VAL A 11 -18.78 0.35 -9.47
CA VAL A 11 -19.11 0.31 -8.04
C VAL A 11 -18.84 -1.08 -7.44
N THR A 12 -19.21 -2.15 -8.16
CA THR A 12 -18.95 -3.54 -7.73
C THR A 12 -17.46 -3.89 -7.75
N LEU A 13 -16.71 -3.42 -8.75
CA LEU A 13 -15.26 -3.59 -8.81
C LEU A 13 -14.57 -2.80 -7.68
N SER A 14 -15.03 -1.59 -7.39
CA SER A 14 -14.52 -0.77 -6.28
C SER A 14 -14.80 -1.40 -4.91
N ALA A 15 -15.93 -2.08 -4.74
CA ALA A 15 -16.26 -2.82 -3.52
C ALA A 15 -15.43 -4.12 -3.36
N ALA A 16 -14.89 -4.67 -4.45
CA ALA A 16 -14.02 -5.82 -4.47
C ALA A 16 -12.52 -5.47 -4.34
N CYS A 17 -12.17 -4.18 -4.38
CA CYS A 17 -10.80 -3.71 -4.14
C CYS A 17 -10.48 -3.75 -2.65
N ALA A 18 -10.18 -4.95 -2.16
CA ALA A 18 -9.61 -5.14 -0.84
C ALA A 18 -8.18 -4.55 -0.80
N LEU A 19 -7.92 -3.72 0.20
CA LEU A 19 -6.64 -3.03 0.41
C LEU A 19 -5.49 -4.03 0.48
N LYS A 20 -4.36 -3.78 -0.19
CA LYS A 20 -3.18 -4.63 -0.12
C LYS A 20 -2.12 -3.98 0.77
N CYS A 21 -1.57 -4.69 1.75
CA CYS A 21 -0.55 -4.16 2.66
C CYS A 21 0.68 -5.07 2.73
N TYR A 22 1.83 -4.52 3.11
CA TYR A 22 2.97 -5.33 3.55
C TYR A 22 2.64 -5.99 4.89
N THR A 23 3.09 -7.24 5.06
CA THR A 23 2.91 -8.00 6.30
C THR A 23 4.21 -8.63 6.75
N CYS A 24 4.48 -8.58 8.04
CA CYS A 24 5.57 -9.30 8.66
C CYS A 24 5.43 -9.30 10.18
N THR A 25 6.00 -10.33 10.80
CA THR A 25 6.22 -10.39 12.24
C THR A 25 7.64 -9.93 12.56
N ALA A 26 7.85 -9.29 13.71
CA ALA A 26 9.06 -8.63 14.19
C ALA A 26 10.37 -9.46 14.18
N ALA A 27 10.30 -10.74 13.80
CA ALA A 27 11.40 -11.68 13.86
C ALA A 27 12.40 -11.54 12.69
N ASP A 28 11.98 -11.04 11.51
CA ASP A 28 12.88 -10.96 10.35
C ASP A 28 12.56 -9.77 9.42
N PRO A 29 13.46 -8.78 9.28
CA PRO A 29 13.24 -7.62 8.41
C PRO A 29 13.29 -7.96 6.92
N LYS A 30 13.85 -9.10 6.50
CA LYS A 30 13.79 -9.53 5.08
C LYS A 30 12.39 -10.05 4.73
N SER A 31 11.66 -10.61 5.69
CA SER A 31 10.26 -11.04 5.55
C SER A 31 9.28 -9.88 5.35
N CYS A 32 9.62 -8.62 5.69
CA CYS A 32 8.75 -7.45 5.47
C CYS A 32 8.62 -7.02 3.99
N THR A 33 8.83 -7.93 3.04
CA THR A 33 8.43 -7.77 1.63
C THR A 33 7.18 -8.56 1.27
N ASP A 34 6.71 -9.45 2.16
CA ASP A 34 5.47 -10.18 1.96
C ASP A 34 4.28 -9.23 1.92
N THR A 35 3.31 -9.53 1.05
CA THR A 35 2.10 -8.72 0.88
C THR A 35 0.86 -9.58 1.04
N THR A 36 -0.19 -8.99 1.59
CA THR A 36 -1.47 -9.67 1.78
C THR A 36 -2.60 -8.71 1.49
N THR A 37 -3.65 -9.25 0.88
CA THR A 37 -4.92 -8.56 0.70
C THR A 37 -5.69 -8.56 2.02
N CYS A 38 -6.03 -7.37 2.50
CA CYS A 38 -6.73 -7.17 3.74
C CYS A 38 -8.19 -7.62 3.64
N PRO A 39 -8.73 -8.29 4.66
CA PRO A 39 -10.17 -8.44 4.81
C PRO A 39 -10.91 -7.10 4.72
N VAL A 40 -12.15 -7.10 4.21
CA VAL A 40 -12.95 -5.89 3.95
C VAL A 40 -13.12 -4.98 5.17
N ILE A 41 -13.05 -5.54 6.39
CA ILE A 41 -13.14 -4.79 7.65
C ILE A 41 -11.88 -3.96 7.99
N PHE A 42 -10.76 -4.26 7.36
CA PHE A 42 -9.48 -3.59 7.58
C PHE A 42 -9.20 -2.62 6.44
N ASN A 43 -9.40 -1.34 6.73
CA ASN A 43 -9.33 -0.23 5.78
C ASN A 43 -8.03 0.59 5.89
N ARG A 44 -7.05 0.11 6.67
CA ARG A 44 -5.74 0.76 6.85
C ARG A 44 -4.63 -0.27 6.78
N CYS A 45 -3.46 0.15 6.29
CA CYS A 45 -2.23 -0.56 6.60
C CYS A 45 -1.61 0.06 7.86
N PHE A 46 -0.94 -0.74 8.68
CA PHE A 46 -0.14 -0.24 9.80
C PHE A 46 1.36 -0.56 9.61
N ASP A 47 2.20 0.30 10.18
CA ASP A 47 3.66 0.20 10.14
C ASP A 47 4.25 0.44 11.53
N LEU A 48 4.78 -0.61 12.16
CA LEU A 48 5.51 -0.56 13.43
C LEU A 48 6.64 -1.60 13.39
N VAL A 49 6.94 -2.27 14.50
CA VAL A 49 7.84 -3.44 14.53
C VAL A 49 7.23 -4.61 13.75
N THR A 50 5.91 -4.61 13.58
CA THR A 50 5.15 -5.52 12.71
C THR A 50 4.38 -4.69 11.69
N LYS A 51 4.08 -5.30 10.55
CA LYS A 51 3.30 -4.67 9.48
C LYS A 51 2.08 -5.51 9.14
N GLY A 52 1.01 -4.86 8.71
CA GLY A 52 -0.18 -5.57 8.25
C GLY A 52 -1.39 -4.68 8.04
N CYS A 53 -2.57 -5.31 8.12
CA CYS A 53 -3.87 -4.69 7.96
C CYS A 53 -4.46 -4.30 9.33
N GLN A 54 -5.09 -3.13 9.40
CA GLN A 54 -5.73 -2.60 10.61
C GLN A 54 -7.05 -1.91 10.27
N THR A 55 -7.94 -1.82 11.25
CA THR A 55 -9.13 -0.98 11.17
C THR A 55 -8.80 0.42 11.65
N SER A 56 -9.37 1.44 11.01
CA SER A 56 -9.14 2.84 11.35
C SER A 56 -9.42 3.19 12.81
N VAL A 57 -10.30 2.44 13.49
CA VAL A 57 -10.60 2.64 14.92
C VAL A 57 -9.40 2.29 15.82
N LEU A 58 -8.57 1.35 15.40
CA LEU A 58 -7.38 0.90 16.12
C LEU A 58 -6.12 1.68 15.72
N CYS A 59 -6.23 2.59 14.75
CA CYS A 59 -5.17 3.53 14.37
C CYS A 59 -5.16 4.74 15.32
N VAL A 60 -4.77 4.50 16.58
CA VAL A 60 -4.71 5.50 17.65
C VAL A 60 -3.36 5.44 18.38
N GLY A 61 -2.94 6.57 18.94
CA GLY A 61 -1.70 6.65 19.72
C GLY A 61 -0.45 6.47 18.85
N ALA A 62 0.41 5.53 19.22
CA ALA A 62 1.71 5.28 18.56
C ALA A 62 1.64 4.36 17.33
N VAL A 63 0.44 3.94 16.91
CA VAL A 63 0.26 3.08 15.74
C VAL A 63 0.27 3.96 14.48
N SER A 64 1.32 3.85 13.67
CA SER A 64 1.36 4.51 12.36
C SER A 64 0.47 3.75 11.39
N CYS A 65 -0.54 4.43 10.83
CA CYS A 65 -1.44 3.88 9.83
C CYS A 65 -1.49 4.74 8.57
N CYS A 66 -1.77 4.11 7.43
CA CYS A 66 -1.92 4.78 6.15
C CYS A 66 -3.04 4.14 5.30
N GLU A 67 -3.49 4.88 4.28
CA GLU A 67 -4.45 4.41 3.27
C GLU A 67 -3.74 4.12 1.94
N GLY A 68 -4.32 3.22 1.16
CA GLY A 68 -3.82 2.88 -0.17
C GLY A 68 -2.88 1.67 -0.18
N ASP A 69 -2.81 1.02 -1.34
CA ASP A 69 -2.06 -0.21 -1.48
C ASP A 69 -0.57 -0.01 -1.17
N LEU A 70 -0.03 -0.89 -0.32
CA LEU A 70 1.38 -0.99 0.04
C LEU A 70 1.95 0.29 0.67
N CYS A 71 1.08 1.17 1.20
CA CYS A 71 1.48 2.44 1.80
C CYS A 71 2.37 2.29 3.04
N ASN A 72 2.30 1.13 3.71
CA ASN A 72 3.15 0.77 4.85
C ASN A 72 4.50 0.20 4.42
N GLY A 73 4.92 0.44 3.18
CA GLY A 73 6.27 0.16 2.72
C GLY A 73 7.25 1.20 3.24
N THR A 74 8.52 0.81 3.39
CA THR A 74 9.58 1.80 3.52
C THR A 74 9.66 2.58 2.22
N ILE A 75 9.14 3.80 2.19
CA ILE A 75 9.50 4.76 1.15
C ILE A 75 11.04 4.80 1.14
N PRO A 76 11.72 4.75 -0.02
CA PRO A 76 13.15 5.02 -0.06
C PRO A 76 13.38 6.39 0.55
N THR A 77 13.76 6.43 1.82
CA THR A 77 13.89 7.65 2.60
C THR A 77 15.14 8.37 2.14
N GLY A 78 15.02 9.13 1.05
CA GLY A 78 16.03 10.06 0.63
C GLY A 78 15.70 10.70 -0.72
N PRO A 79 15.86 12.03 -0.87
CA PRO A 79 15.82 12.69 -2.18
C PRO A 79 16.78 12.03 -3.20
N SER A 80 17.83 11.38 -2.71
CA SER A 80 18.78 10.58 -3.49
C SER A 80 18.13 9.43 -4.26
N ALA A 81 17.15 8.72 -3.72
CA ALA A 81 16.51 7.61 -4.44
C ALA A 81 15.63 8.10 -5.59
N ILE A 82 14.93 9.23 -5.38
CA ILE A 82 14.12 9.89 -6.42
C ILE A 82 15.04 10.44 -7.52
N LEU A 83 16.17 11.04 -7.15
CA LEU A 83 17.19 11.50 -8.12
C LEU A 83 17.76 10.33 -8.93
N LEU A 84 18.04 9.18 -8.31
CA LEU A 84 18.52 7.99 -9.02
C LEU A 84 17.47 7.43 -9.99
N LEU A 85 16.19 7.41 -9.60
CA LEU A 85 15.09 7.01 -10.48
C LEU A 85 14.94 7.97 -11.67
N VAL A 86 15.01 9.28 -11.41
CA VAL A 86 14.98 10.32 -12.44
C VAL A 86 16.18 10.19 -13.39
N SER A 87 17.40 10.02 -12.86
CA SER A 87 18.60 9.80 -13.68
C SER A 87 18.48 8.54 -14.53
N SER A 88 17.98 7.42 -13.97
CA SER A 88 17.77 6.18 -14.72
C SER A 88 16.78 6.36 -15.88
N ALA A 89 15.68 7.07 -15.65
CA ALA A 89 14.69 7.36 -16.68
C ALA A 89 15.26 8.26 -17.79
N ILE A 90 16.07 9.27 -17.44
CA ILE A 90 16.73 10.16 -18.41
C ILE A 90 17.74 9.40 -19.26
N LEU A 91 18.57 8.53 -18.66
CA LEU A 91 19.51 7.70 -19.44
C LEU A 91 18.75 6.83 -20.45
N LYS A 92 17.64 6.20 -20.08
CA LYS A 92 16.83 5.40 -21.02
C LYS A 92 16.18 6.19 -22.16
N LEU A 93 16.10 7.51 -22.05
CA LEU A 93 15.61 8.39 -23.10
C LEU A 93 16.74 8.93 -24.00
N LEU A 94 17.96 8.99 -23.48
CA LEU A 94 19.11 9.54 -24.19
C LEU A 94 19.91 8.48 -24.97
N PHE A 95 19.80 7.21 -24.56
CA PHE A 95 20.45 6.04 -25.15
C PHE A 95 19.40 5.05 -25.63
#